data_AF-A0A3B9QFU1-F1
#
_entry.id   AF-A0A3B9QFU1-F1
#
_cell.length_a   1.000
_cell.length_b   1.000
_cell.length_c   1.000
_cell.angle_alpha   90.00
_cell.angle_beta   90.00
_cell.angle_gamma   90.00
#
_symmetry.space_group_name_H-M   'P 1'
#
loop_
_entity.id
_entity.type
_entity.pdbx_description
1 polymer ?
#
loop_
_entity_poly.entity_id
_entity_poly.type
_entity_poly.pdbx_seq_one_letter_code
_entity_poly.pdbx_strand_id
1 'polypeptide(L)'
;MSVFLSVITAFLYGSGDFLGGVSSRRHPPIQVLTTVSLVGAFPLLVVAPFIAQNPSTSDLFLGAAAGLVGITGLGLLYRGLARGPISIFAPITAIVSAVFPVIWGFSRNDEQGLQIWFGL
;
A
#
# COMPACT_ATOMS: atom_id res chain seq x y z
N MET A 1 9.72 18.37 -9.19
CA MET A 1 10.26 17.08 -8.69
C MET A 1 9.15 16.10 -8.34
N SER A 2 8.11 16.53 -7.60
CA SER A 2 6.94 15.70 -7.24
C SER A 2 6.27 15.01 -8.43
N VAL A 3 5.95 15.74 -9.51
CA VAL A 3 5.29 15.17 -10.71
C VAL A 3 6.06 13.99 -11.32
N PHE A 4 7.39 14.13 -11.44
CA PHE A 4 8.25 13.07 -11.99
C PHE A 4 8.24 11.82 -11.10
N LEU A 5 8.32 12.00 -9.78
CA LEU A 5 8.22 10.90 -8.82
C LEU A 5 6.83 10.24 -8.89
N SER A 6 5.75 11.02 -9.00
CA SER A 6 4.39 10.49 -9.14
C SER A 6 4.22 9.61 -10.37
N VAL A 7 4.81 9.97 -11.52
CA VAL A 7 4.79 9.14 -12.74
C VAL A 7 5.54 7.83 -12.52
N ILE A 8 6.73 7.88 -11.90
CA ILE A 8 7.49 6.67 -11.55
C ILE A 8 6.69 5.80 -10.59
N THR A 9 6.09 6.38 -9.55
CA THR A 9 5.26 5.66 -8.58
C THR A 9 4.06 5.01 -9.25
N ALA A 10 3.35 5.73 -10.13
CA ALA A 10 2.22 5.19 -10.88
C ALA A 10 2.62 4.01 -11.75
N PHE A 11 3.78 4.08 -12.41
CA PHE A 11 4.31 2.99 -13.22
C PHE A 11 4.69 1.76 -12.38
N LEU A 12 5.36 1.97 -11.24
CA LEU A 12 5.78 0.91 -10.32
C LEU A 12 4.58 0.22 -9.67
N TYR A 13 3.62 0.98 -9.14
CA TYR A 13 2.39 0.44 -8.55
C TYR A 13 1.55 -0.28 -9.58
N GLY A 14 1.30 0.32 -10.76
CA GLY A 14 0.52 -0.32 -11.82
C GLY A 14 1.15 -1.61 -12.32
N SER A 15 2.48 -1.64 -12.50
CA SER A 15 3.21 -2.85 -12.88
C SER A 15 3.16 -3.91 -11.77
N GLY A 16 3.29 -3.49 -10.51
CA GLY A 16 3.23 -4.36 -9.33
C GLY A 16 1.87 -5.02 -9.15
N ASP A 17 0.78 -4.27 -9.30
CA ASP A 17 -0.58 -4.78 -9.19
C ASP A 17 -0.91 -5.77 -10.33
N PHE A 18 -0.43 -5.47 -11.54
CA PHE A 18 -0.60 -6.36 -12.69
C PHE A 18 0.19 -7.67 -12.52
N LEU A 19 1.49 -7.57 -12.21
CA LEU A 19 2.36 -8.74 -12.02
C LEU A 19 1.94 -9.57 -10.80
N GLY A 20 1.55 -8.92 -9.70
CA GLY A 20 1.01 -9.57 -8.51
C GLY A 20 -0.29 -10.32 -8.80
N GLY A 21 -1.22 -9.69 -9.54
CA GLY A 21 -2.45 -10.33 -10.01
C GLY A 21 -2.19 -11.54 -10.91
N VAL A 22 -1.28 -11.43 -11.88
CA VAL A 22 -0.90 -12.55 -12.77
C VAL A 22 -0.20 -13.68 -12.01
N SER A 23 0.70 -13.35 -11.08
CA SER A 23 1.44 -14.34 -10.29
C SER A 23 0.54 -15.07 -9.29
N SER A 24 -0.44 -14.38 -8.69
CA SER A 24 -1.44 -14.98 -7.77
C SER A 24 -2.36 -16.01 -8.44
N ARG A 25 -2.46 -15.99 -9.78
CA ARG A 25 -3.19 -17.01 -10.56
C ARG A 25 -2.36 -18.25 -10.83
N ARG A 26 -1.03 -18.14 -10.85
CA ARG A 26 -0.09 -19.24 -11.15
C ARG A 26 0.48 -19.90 -9.90
N HIS A 27 0.52 -19.18 -8.79
CA HIS A 27 1.08 -19.63 -7.52
C HIS A 27 0.08 -19.39 -6.37
N PRO A 28 0.15 -20.20 -5.30
CA PRO A 28 -0.71 -20.00 -4.14
C PRO A 28 -0.56 -18.56 -3.59
N PRO A 29 -1.68 -17.84 -3.31
CA PRO A 29 -1.67 -16.43 -2.90
C PRO A 29 -0.77 -16.11 -1.71
N ILE A 30 -0.58 -17.09 -0.82
CA ILE A 30 0.29 -17.01 0.35
C ILE A 30 1.77 -16.91 -0.03
N GLN A 31 2.22 -17.61 -1.09
CA GLN A 31 3.61 -17.49 -1.56
C GLN A 31 3.88 -16.10 -2.14
N VAL A 32 2.97 -15.58 -2.96
CA VAL A 32 3.09 -14.24 -3.53
C VAL A 32 3.10 -13.17 -2.43
N LEU A 33 2.19 -13.29 -1.45
CA LEU A 33 2.15 -12.40 -0.28
C LEU A 33 3.46 -12.40 0.51
N THR A 34 4.02 -13.59 0.75
CA THR A 34 5.24 -13.75 1.54
C THR A 34 6.44 -13.16 0.80
N THR A 35 6.58 -13.42 -0.51
CA THR A 35 7.66 -12.86 -1.31
C THR A 35 7.58 -11.35 -1.42
N VAL A 36 6.39 -10.78 -1.69
CA VAL A 36 6.21 -9.32 -1.78
C VAL A 36 6.48 -8.65 -0.43
N SER A 37 5.98 -9.24 0.66
CA SER A 37 6.21 -8.69 2.01
C SER A 37 7.68 -8.75 2.41
N LEU A 38 8.40 -9.84 2.08
CA LEU A 38 9.83 -9.97 2.36
C LEU A 38 10.67 -9.00 1.52
N VAL A 39 10.38 -8.90 0.22
CA VAL A 39 11.10 -7.99 -0.69
C VAL A 39 10.82 -6.53 -0.34
N GLY A 40 9.61 -6.20 0.15
CA GLY A 40 9.28 -4.85 0.63
C GLY A 40 9.87 -4.53 2.00
N ALA A 41 9.91 -5.50 2.92
CA ALA A 41 10.45 -5.32 4.26
C ALA A 41 11.99 -5.24 4.28
N PHE A 42 12.68 -5.94 3.38
CA PHE A 42 14.14 -5.96 3.32
C PHE A 42 14.78 -4.57 3.15
N PRO A 43 14.42 -3.75 2.15
CA PRO A 43 14.99 -2.41 2.01
C PRO A 43 14.61 -1.50 3.18
N LEU A 44 13.41 -1.66 3.76
CA LEU A 44 13.02 -0.92 4.97
C LEU A 44 13.91 -1.28 6.16
N LEU A 45 14.21 -2.57 6.38
CA LEU A 45 15.11 -3.03 7.44
C LEU A 45 16.54 -2.52 7.25
N VAL A 46 17.01 -2.43 6.01
CA VAL A 46 18.35 -1.94 5.70
C VAL A 46 18.44 -0.43 5.86
N VAL A 47 17.42 0.33 5.44
CA VAL A 47 17.44 1.81 5.44
C VAL A 47 17.05 2.41 6.78
N ALA A 48 16.09 1.81 7.50
CA ALA A 48 15.62 2.30 8.80
C ALA A 48 16.73 2.66 9.81
N PRO A 49 17.77 1.83 10.05
CA PRO A 49 18.83 2.18 11.01
C PRO A 49 19.68 3.39 10.61
N PHE A 50 19.72 3.77 9.32
CA PHE A 50 20.46 4.94 8.87
C PHE A 50 19.66 6.26 8.98
N ILE A 51 18.34 6.18 9.11
CA ILE A 51 17.43 7.34 9.16
C ILE A 51 16.87 7.55 10.57
N ALA A 52 16.62 6.47 11.32
CA ALA A 52 16.00 6.55 12.64
C ALA A 52 16.96 7.14 13.68
N GLN A 53 16.72 8.39 14.09
CA GLN A 53 17.55 9.06 15.09
C GLN A 53 17.18 8.73 16.53
N ASN A 54 15.89 8.44 16.84
CA ASN A 54 15.40 8.00 18.15
C ASN A 54 14.04 7.28 18.02
N PRO A 55 14.00 5.98 17.71
CA PRO A 55 12.73 5.24 17.64
C PRO A 55 12.11 5.09 19.03
N SER A 56 10.88 5.57 19.23
CA SER A 56 10.12 5.31 20.46
C SER A 56 9.52 3.91 20.43
N THR A 57 9.31 3.30 21.60
CA THR A 57 8.55 2.04 21.72
C THR A 57 7.13 2.18 21.18
N SER A 58 6.53 3.37 21.27
CA SER A 58 5.21 3.64 20.67
C SER A 58 5.25 3.59 19.14
N ASP A 59 6.32 4.08 18.52
CA ASP A 59 6.46 4.08 17.06
C ASP A 59 6.64 2.65 16.54
N LEU A 60 7.36 1.82 17.29
CA LEU A 60 7.52 0.39 17.00
C LEU A 60 6.19 -0.37 17.11
N PHE A 61 5.38 -0.10 18.13
CA PHE A 61 4.05 -0.70 18.28
C PHE A 61 3.10 -0.27 17.16
N LEU A 62 3.07 1.02 16.82
CA LEU A 62 2.26 1.54 15.72
C LEU A 62 2.72 0.96 14.37
N GLY A 63 4.03 0.86 14.14
CA GLY A 63 4.60 0.23 12.95
C GLY A 63 4.25 -1.26 12.84
N ALA A 64 4.33 -2.01 13.95
CA ALA A 64 3.96 -3.42 13.98
C ALA A 64 2.46 -3.62 13.72
N ALA A 65 1.60 -2.81 14.35
CA ALA A 65 0.16 -2.84 14.13
C ALA A 65 -0.20 -2.49 12.67
N ALA A 66 0.41 -1.43 12.12
CA ALA A 66 0.23 -1.04 10.72
C ALA A 66 0.67 -2.16 9.76
N GLY A 67 1.80 -2.83 10.05
CA GLY A 67 2.29 -3.96 9.28
C GLY A 67 1.32 -5.14 9.28
N LEU A 68 0.77 -5.51 10.44
CA LEU A 68 -0.22 -6.59 10.57
C LEU A 68 -1.50 -6.30 9.77
N VAL A 69 -2.00 -5.06 9.86
CA VAL A 69 -3.15 -4.62 9.08
C VAL A 69 -2.84 -4.66 7.58
N GLY A 70 -1.65 -4.19 7.17
CA GLY A 70 -1.20 -4.21 5.79
C GLY A 70 -1.09 -5.62 5.20
N ILE A 71 -0.47 -6.56 5.92
CA ILE A 71 -0.34 -7.96 5.49
C ILE A 71 -1.72 -8.61 5.39
N THR A 72 -2.60 -8.36 6.36
CA THR A 72 -3.97 -8.90 6.35
C THR A 72 -4.78 -8.35 5.17
N GLY A 73 -4.71 -7.04 4.93
CA GLY A 73 -5.39 -6.37 3.81
C GLY A 73 -4.87 -6.86 2.46
N LEU A 74 -3.56 -6.96 2.28
CA LEU A 74 -2.94 -7.47 1.06
C LEU A 74 -3.28 -8.95 0.83
N GLY A 75 -3.33 -9.75 1.91
CA GLY A 75 -3.78 -11.14 1.86
C GLY A 75 -5.23 -11.30 1.40
N LEU A 76 -6.13 -10.43 1.88
CA LEU A 76 -7.52 -10.39 1.41
C LEU A 76 -7.62 -9.95 -0.05
N LEU A 77 -6.81 -8.97 -0.47
CA LEU A 77 -6.75 -8.49 -1.84
C LEU A 77 -6.30 -9.60 -2.81
N TYR A 78 -5.18 -10.27 -2.51
CA TYR A 78 -4.70 -11.39 -3.33
C TYR A 78 -5.67 -12.58 -3.34
N ARG A 79 -6.35 -12.86 -2.22
CA ARG A 79 -7.44 -13.85 -2.21
C ARG A 79 -8.61 -13.45 -3.11
N GLY A 80 -8.95 -12.17 -3.15
CA GLY A 80 -9.99 -11.63 -4.04
C GLY A 80 -9.60 -11.73 -5.52
N LEU A 81 -8.39 -11.29 -5.86
CA LEU A 81 -7.83 -11.36 -7.22
C LEU A 81 -7.71 -12.79 -7.75
N ALA A 82 -7.43 -13.76 -6.86
CA ALA A 82 -7.38 -15.17 -7.23
C ALA A 82 -8.76 -15.77 -7.55
N ARG A 83 -9.84 -15.23 -6.96
CA ARG A 83 -11.22 -15.75 -7.11
C ARG A 83 -12.07 -14.96 -8.12
N GLY A 84 -11.70 -13.72 -8.44
CA GLY A 84 -12.49 -12.84 -9.28
C GLY A 84 -11.72 -12.19 -10.44
N PRO A 85 -12.42 -11.48 -11.33
CA PRO A 85 -11.78 -10.74 -12.41
C PRO A 85 -10.98 -9.55 -11.86
N ILE A 86 -9.72 -9.45 -12.28
CA ILE A 86 -8.78 -8.38 -11.90
C ILE A 86 -9.36 -6.99 -12.22
N SER A 87 -10.18 -6.89 -13.27
CA SER A 87 -10.85 -5.65 -13.71
C SER A 87 -11.84 -5.07 -12.71
N ILE A 88 -12.28 -5.82 -11.69
CA ILE A 88 -13.16 -5.32 -10.63
C ILE A 88 -12.35 -4.91 -9.41
N PHE A 89 -11.32 -5.67 -9.05
CA PHE A 89 -10.51 -5.39 -7.86
C PHE A 89 -9.66 -4.13 -8.02
N ALA A 90 -9.08 -3.89 -9.21
CA ALA A 90 -8.26 -2.70 -9.47
C ALA A 90 -9.02 -1.36 -9.27
N PRO A 91 -10.23 -1.15 -9.83
CA PRO A 91 -10.98 0.08 -9.56
C PRO A 91 -11.48 0.16 -8.12
N ILE A 92 -11.85 -0.95 -7.47
CA ILE A 92 -12.26 -0.93 -6.05
C ILE A 92 -11.10 -0.50 -5.16
N THR A 93 -9.91 -1.06 -5.34
CA THR A 93 -8.73 -0.66 -4.55
C THR A 93 -8.33 0.77 -4.83
N ALA A 94 -8.45 1.24 -6.07
CA ALA A 94 -8.21 2.65 -6.41
C ALA A 94 -9.17 3.59 -5.67
N ILE A 95 -10.47 3.28 -5.65
CA ILE A 95 -11.48 4.08 -4.92
C ILE A 95 -11.18 4.08 -3.42
N VAL A 96 -10.94 2.90 -2.84
CA VAL A 96 -10.62 2.79 -1.40
C VAL A 96 -9.37 3.59 -1.06
N SER A 97 -8.32 3.50 -1.88
CA SER A 97 -7.06 4.23 -1.67
C SER A 97 -7.20 5.73 -1.85
N ALA A 98 -8.15 6.20 -2.67
CA ALA A 98 -8.45 7.61 -2.86
C ALA A 98 -9.34 8.18 -1.75
N VAL A 99 -10.30 7.40 -1.24
CA VAL A 99 -11.27 7.85 -0.23
C VAL A 99 -10.67 7.83 1.18
N PHE A 100 -9.81 6.86 1.49
CA PHE A 100 -9.28 6.67 2.85
C PHE A 100 -8.48 7.89 3.38
N PRO A 101 -7.55 8.51 2.63
CA PRO A 101 -6.82 9.70 3.08
C PRO A 101 -7.74 10.90 3.36
N VAL A 102 -8.85 10.98 2.63
CA VAL A 102 -9.81 12.09 2.71
C VAL A 102 -10.61 11.99 4.00
N ILE A 103 -11.16 10.81 4.29
CA ILE A 103 -11.85 10.53 5.56
C ILE A 103 -10.90 10.80 6.74
N TRP A 104 -9.64 10.39 6.61
CA TRP A 104 -8.63 10.65 7.64
C TRP A 104 -8.34 12.14 7.83
N GLY A 105 -8.19 12.92 6.74
CA GLY A 105 -8.01 14.37 6.79
C GLY A 105 -9.19 15.09 7.45
N PHE A 106 -10.42 14.70 7.10
CA PHE A 106 -11.62 15.21 7.76
C PHE A 106 -11.63 14.90 9.26
N SER A 107 -11.25 13.69 9.66
CA SER A 107 -11.19 13.31 11.08
C SER A 107 -10.15 14.10 11.88
N ARG A 108 -9.15 14.71 11.22
CA ARG A 108 -8.13 15.55 11.84
C ARG A 108 -8.43 17.06 11.74
N ASN A 109 -9.60 17.47 11.25
CA ASN A 109 -9.94 18.87 10.96
C ASN A 109 -8.95 19.53 9.99
N ASP A 110 -8.39 18.77 9.05
CA ASP A 110 -7.42 19.30 8.10
C ASP A 110 -8.15 19.95 6.90
N GLU A 111 -8.16 21.29 6.85
CA GLU A 111 -8.87 22.08 5.82
C GLU A 111 -8.33 21.81 4.40
N GLN A 112 -7.11 21.28 4.29
CA GLN A 112 -6.43 21.00 3.02
C GLN A 112 -6.96 19.74 2.31
N GLY A 113 -7.65 18.84 3.03
CA GLY A 113 -8.16 17.58 2.46
C GLY A 113 -9.17 17.78 1.34
N LEU A 114 -9.98 18.85 1.44
CA LEU A 114 -10.95 19.23 0.40
C LEU A 114 -10.29 19.82 -0.85
N GLN A 115 -9.24 20.63 -0.68
CA GLN A 115 -8.53 21.26 -1.80
C GLN A 115 -7.82 20.21 -2.67
N ILE A 116 -7.12 19.27 -2.01
CA ILE A 116 -6.42 18.15 -2.66
C ILE A 116 -7.42 17.25 -3.43
N TRP A 117 -8.64 17.08 -2.91
CA TRP A 117 -9.67 16.26 -3.58
C TRP A 117 -10.18 16.88 -4.87
N PHE A 118 -10.29 18.20 -4.92
CA PHE A 118 -10.64 18.94 -6.13
C PHE A 118 -9.44 19.18 -7.07
N GLY A 119 -8.23 18.74 -6.68
CA GLY A 119 -7.02 18.91 -7.48
C GLY A 119 -6.46 20.34 -7.47
N LEU A 120 -6.81 21.12 -6.44
CA LEU A 120 -6.29 22.47 -6.15
C LEU A 120 -5.14 22.40 -5.16
#